data_AF-A0A9P6GLP4-F1
#
_entry.id   AF-A0A9P6GLP4-F1
#
_cell.length_a   1.000
_cell.length_b   1.000
_cell.length_c   1.000
_cell.angle_alpha   90.00
_cell.angle_beta   90.00
_cell.angle_gamma   90.00
#
_symmetry.space_group_name_H-M   'P 1'
#
loop_
_entity.id
_entity.type
_entity.pdbx_description
1 polymer ?
#
loop_
_entity_poly.entity_id
_entity_poly.type
_entity_poly.pdbx_seq_one_letter_code
_entity_poly.pdbx_strand_id
1 'polypeptide(L)'
;MTSSRHPQPLCSSPPEIFVAPPQPHAVTTSQARILSPMIIIPGNSPITTTLTPSQLQELLPTLHIYIEPSLPSLALLPSSSVSHPGLEQALRWREADHGPYTGIHANLIEVVQVYQALSFLGNKPSGQFLRPLERVIRGAFEKGFLLEECEALWDLRHLRYMENWIDLMVRRLATDFETMVADGTSEFVFEGRLEADEELSAKYAEYLSIFSWIDADKELKLRWKCVQKRMAMDEKRAGRIAKMMRTTRQRAVARLETVFE
;
A
#
# COMPACT_ATOMS: atom_id res chain seq x y z
N MET A 1 -24.46 -90.62 62.80
CA MET A 1 -24.41 -90.18 61.39
C MET A 1 -23.79 -88.79 61.34
N THR A 2 -22.67 -88.65 60.61
CA THR A 2 -21.97 -87.43 60.09
C THR A 2 -21.71 -86.25 61.05
N SER A 3 -20.49 -86.01 61.54
CA SER A 3 -19.32 -85.34 60.90
C SER A 3 -19.64 -83.87 60.53
N SER A 4 -18.99 -82.85 61.09
CA SER A 4 -17.62 -82.44 60.75
C SER A 4 -17.12 -81.24 61.60
N ARG A 5 -15.80 -81.03 61.59
CA ARG A 5 -14.96 -80.16 62.43
C ARG A 5 -14.82 -78.70 61.91
N HIS A 6 -14.62 -77.76 62.86
CA HIS A 6 -13.74 -76.56 62.85
C HIS A 6 -13.86 -75.47 61.74
N PRO A 7 -13.21 -74.27 61.85
CA PRO A 7 -12.68 -73.49 62.99
C PRO A 7 -13.05 -71.98 62.99
N GLN A 8 -12.60 -71.24 64.01
CA GLN A 8 -12.53 -69.76 64.08
C GLN A 8 -11.51 -69.13 63.09
N PRO A 9 -11.59 -67.81 62.87
CA PRO A 9 -10.49 -66.90 63.25
C PRO A 9 -11.02 -65.62 63.95
N LEU A 10 -10.46 -65.10 65.04
CA LEU A 10 -9.18 -64.39 65.29
C LEU A 10 -8.95 -63.11 64.48
N CYS A 11 -9.01 -62.00 65.23
CA CYS A 11 -8.07 -60.85 65.29
C CYS A 11 -7.82 -59.92 64.08
N SER A 12 -8.09 -58.64 64.35
CA SER A 12 -7.24 -57.46 64.20
C SER A 12 -6.65 -57.07 62.83
N SER A 13 -6.99 -55.85 62.39
CA SER A 13 -6.12 -55.02 61.56
C SER A 13 -6.16 -53.54 62.02
N PRO A 14 -5.00 -52.84 62.06
CA PRO A 14 -4.86 -51.43 62.46
C PRO A 14 -5.19 -50.45 61.31
N PRO A 15 -5.37 -49.13 61.58
CA PRO A 15 -5.70 -48.15 60.55
C PRO A 15 -4.52 -47.91 59.60
N GLU A 16 -4.78 -47.98 58.30
CA GLU A 16 -3.85 -47.69 57.22
C GLU A 16 -3.38 -46.22 57.27
N ILE A 17 -2.08 -46.02 57.40
CA ILE A 17 -1.39 -44.74 57.20
C ILE A 17 -1.35 -44.50 55.69
N PHE A 18 -2.13 -43.54 55.20
CA PHE A 18 -2.03 -43.06 53.81
C PHE A 18 -0.72 -42.28 53.63
N VAL A 19 0.29 -42.94 53.07
CA VAL A 19 1.48 -42.28 52.52
C VAL A 19 1.10 -41.77 51.12
N ALA A 20 1.04 -40.45 50.94
CA ALA A 20 0.87 -39.85 49.62
C ALA A 20 2.07 -40.22 48.73
N PRO A 21 1.85 -40.72 47.49
CA PRO A 21 2.95 -41.01 46.59
C PRO A 21 3.68 -39.71 46.22
N PRO A 22 5.02 -39.69 46.14
CA PRO A 22 5.77 -38.54 45.66
C PRO A 22 5.30 -38.23 44.24
N GLN A 23 4.80 -37.01 44.03
CA GLN A 23 4.41 -36.57 42.69
C GLN A 23 5.64 -36.63 41.77
N PRO A 24 5.57 -37.32 40.63
CA PRO A 24 6.63 -37.28 39.66
C PRO A 24 6.73 -35.84 39.12
N HIS A 25 7.93 -35.27 39.18
CA HIS A 25 8.27 -34.03 38.51
C HIS A 25 7.85 -34.12 37.04
N ALA A 26 6.76 -33.43 36.69
CA ALA A 26 6.40 -33.20 35.30
C ALA A 26 7.32 -32.12 34.74
N VAL A 27 8.53 -32.53 34.34
CA VAL A 27 9.23 -31.86 33.26
C VAL A 27 8.40 -32.11 32.00
N THR A 28 7.54 -31.15 31.65
CA THR A 28 6.92 -31.07 30.33
C THR A 28 7.34 -29.77 29.69
N THR A 29 8.45 -29.85 28.97
CA THR A 29 8.81 -28.92 27.92
C THR A 29 7.78 -28.97 26.80
N SER A 30 7.51 -27.80 26.21
CA SER A 30 6.84 -27.56 24.92
C SER A 30 5.34 -27.90 24.80
N GLN A 31 4.48 -27.03 25.33
CA GLN A 31 3.30 -26.56 24.60
C GLN A 31 3.15 -25.05 24.81
N ALA A 32 4.18 -24.28 24.43
CA ALA A 32 3.90 -22.91 24.04
C ALA A 32 3.00 -23.01 22.81
N ARG A 33 1.70 -22.77 22.96
CA ARG A 33 0.85 -22.49 21.80
C ARG A 33 1.57 -21.36 21.07
N ILE A 34 2.14 -21.63 19.91
CA ILE A 34 2.72 -20.59 19.06
C ILE A 34 1.51 -19.75 18.65
N LEU A 35 1.22 -18.70 19.41
CA LEU A 35 0.22 -17.73 19.04
C LEU A 35 0.82 -16.97 17.86
N SER A 36 0.32 -17.27 16.67
CA SER A 36 0.61 -16.48 15.48
C SER A 36 0.47 -15.00 15.81
N PRO A 37 1.46 -14.15 15.47
CA PRO A 37 1.36 -12.73 15.68
C PRO A 37 0.05 -12.21 15.07
N MET A 38 -0.67 -11.40 15.84
CA MET A 38 -1.95 -10.83 15.47
C MET A 38 -1.81 -9.32 15.36
N ILE A 39 -2.22 -8.76 14.23
CA ILE A 39 -2.26 -7.32 14.00
C ILE A 39 -3.72 -6.90 13.92
N ILE A 40 -4.11 -5.95 14.77
CA ILE A 40 -5.46 -5.44 14.88
C ILE A 40 -5.47 -3.99 14.38
N ILE A 41 -6.33 -3.73 13.39
CA ILE A 41 -6.67 -2.39 12.93
C ILE A 41 -8.13 -2.16 13.33
N PRO A 42 -8.46 -1.15 14.17
CA PRO A 42 -9.82 -0.89 14.59
C PRO A 42 -10.79 -0.80 13.40
N GLY A 43 -11.93 -1.49 13.50
CA GLY A 43 -12.95 -1.55 12.45
C GLY A 43 -12.71 -2.59 11.36
N ASN A 44 -11.62 -3.36 11.41
CA ASN A 44 -11.32 -4.43 10.45
C ASN A 44 -11.18 -5.79 11.13
N SER A 45 -11.18 -6.87 10.34
CA SER A 45 -10.86 -8.21 10.82
C SER A 45 -9.40 -8.29 11.29
N PRO A 46 -9.10 -9.02 12.38
CA PRO A 46 -7.72 -9.25 12.81
C PRO A 46 -6.91 -9.96 11.71
N ILE A 47 -5.67 -9.51 11.51
CA ILE A 47 -4.74 -10.13 10.57
C ILE A 47 -3.81 -11.04 11.36
N THR A 48 -3.73 -12.31 10.98
CA THR A 48 -2.77 -13.27 11.54
C THR A 48 -1.72 -13.62 10.51
N THR A 49 -0.51 -13.88 10.96
CA THR A 49 0.65 -14.17 10.10
C THR A 49 1.44 -15.37 10.63
N THR A 50 2.04 -16.11 9.71
CA THR A 50 2.97 -17.21 9.94
C THR A 50 4.43 -16.76 9.95
N LEU A 51 4.69 -15.51 9.54
CA LEU A 51 6.02 -14.90 9.58
C LEU A 51 6.62 -14.93 10.99
N THR A 52 7.92 -15.22 11.06
CA THR A 52 8.68 -15.16 12.31
C THR A 52 8.83 -13.71 12.79
N PRO A 53 9.12 -13.47 14.08
CA PRO A 53 9.39 -12.12 14.58
C PRO A 53 10.50 -11.39 13.82
N SER A 54 11.54 -12.08 13.38
CA SER A 54 12.62 -11.47 12.58
C SER A 54 12.15 -11.07 11.18
N GLN A 55 11.35 -11.92 10.52
CA GLN A 55 10.76 -11.59 9.22
C GLN A 55 9.78 -10.42 9.32
N LEU A 56 9.00 -10.36 10.40
CA LEU A 56 8.10 -9.22 10.68
C LEU A 56 8.87 -7.94 10.96
N GLN A 57 9.97 -8.00 11.71
CA GLN A 57 10.80 -6.83 11.98
C GLN A 57 11.48 -6.32 10.70
N GLU A 58 11.87 -7.22 9.80
CA GLU A 58 12.44 -6.85 8.50
C GLU A 58 11.38 -6.17 7.62
N LEU A 59 10.19 -6.76 7.49
CA LEU A 59 9.11 -6.26 6.65
C LEU A 59 8.45 -5.00 7.21
N LEU A 60 8.24 -4.95 8.54
CA LEU A 60 7.48 -3.93 9.26
C LEU A 60 8.34 -3.33 10.40
N PRO A 61 9.39 -2.56 10.10
CA PRO A 61 10.38 -2.09 11.08
C PRO A 61 9.81 -1.40 12.33
N THR A 62 8.71 -0.66 12.21
CA THR A 62 8.10 0.08 13.33
C THR A 62 6.94 -0.64 13.98
N LEU A 63 6.63 -1.90 13.60
CA LEU A 63 5.53 -2.66 14.20
C LEU A 63 5.66 -2.79 15.72
N HIS A 64 6.90 -2.91 16.22
CA HIS A 64 7.21 -3.06 17.64
C HIS A 64 6.69 -1.91 18.52
N ILE A 65 6.48 -0.72 17.96
CA ILE A 65 5.92 0.45 18.66
C ILE A 65 4.46 0.23 19.04
N TYR A 66 3.77 -0.65 18.31
CA TYR A 66 2.35 -0.91 18.46
C TYR A 66 2.05 -2.25 19.17
N ILE A 67 3.09 -2.95 19.63
CA ILE A 67 2.92 -4.20 20.36
C ILE A 67 2.40 -3.90 21.76
N GLU A 68 1.34 -4.62 22.14
CA GLU A 68 0.76 -4.52 23.48
C GLU A 68 1.74 -5.10 24.51
N PRO A 69 2.19 -4.33 25.52
CA PRO A 69 3.20 -4.80 26.47
C PRO A 69 2.76 -6.04 27.26
N SER A 70 1.45 -6.17 27.50
CA SER A 70 0.86 -7.31 28.18
C SER A 70 0.67 -8.54 27.28
N LEU A 71 0.70 -8.36 25.95
CA LEU A 71 0.45 -9.39 24.94
C LEU A 71 1.43 -9.22 23.77
N PRO A 72 2.67 -9.76 23.86
CA PRO A 72 3.72 -9.51 22.87
C PRO A 72 3.44 -10.10 21.48
N SER A 73 2.45 -10.99 21.37
CA SER A 73 1.96 -11.53 20.10
C SER A 73 0.87 -10.66 19.46
N LEU A 74 0.49 -9.53 20.05
CA LEU A 74 -0.59 -8.67 19.59
C LEU A 74 -0.07 -7.27 19.32
N ALA A 75 -0.33 -6.74 18.12
CA ALA A 75 -0.07 -5.37 17.75
C ALA A 75 -1.39 -4.64 17.47
N LEU A 76 -1.58 -3.46 18.08
CA LEU A 76 -2.77 -2.64 17.92
C LEU A 76 -2.42 -1.34 17.18
N LEU A 77 -2.83 -1.25 15.91
CA LEU A 77 -2.59 -0.08 15.07
C LEU A 77 -3.66 1.00 15.29
N PRO A 78 -3.35 2.29 15.08
CA PRO A 78 -4.37 3.34 15.12
C PRO A 78 -5.45 3.15 14.05
N SER A 79 -6.67 3.62 14.32
CA SER A 79 -7.77 3.58 13.34
C SER A 79 -7.41 4.40 12.09
N SER A 80 -7.78 3.88 10.91
CA SER A 80 -7.61 4.57 9.62
C SER A 80 -6.18 5.05 9.33
N SER A 81 -5.17 4.39 9.89
CA SER A 81 -3.77 4.78 9.70
C SER A 81 -3.06 4.01 8.58
N VAL A 82 -3.55 2.81 8.29
CA VAL A 82 -2.96 1.86 7.37
C VAL A 82 -4.06 1.22 6.52
N SER A 83 -3.74 0.92 5.26
CA SER A 83 -4.60 0.10 4.41
C SER A 83 -4.62 -1.33 4.93
N HIS A 84 -5.77 -1.82 5.39
CA HIS A 84 -5.99 -3.22 5.77
C HIS A 84 -5.68 -4.18 4.61
N PRO A 85 -6.28 -4.04 3.41
CA PRO A 85 -5.97 -4.93 2.28
C PRO A 85 -4.50 -4.84 1.86
N GLY A 86 -3.91 -3.64 1.93
CA GLY A 86 -2.49 -3.45 1.64
C GLY A 86 -1.57 -4.18 2.60
N LEU A 87 -1.87 -4.14 3.91
CA LEU A 87 -1.07 -4.83 4.92
C LEU A 87 -1.22 -6.35 4.82
N GLU A 88 -2.45 -6.83 4.65
CA GLU A 88 -2.72 -8.26 4.48
C GLU A 88 -1.99 -8.82 3.25
N GLN A 89 -2.05 -8.10 2.12
CA GLN A 89 -1.36 -8.51 0.91
C GLN A 89 0.17 -8.46 1.06
N ALA A 90 0.71 -7.46 1.75
CA ALA A 90 2.15 -7.37 2.01
C ALA A 90 2.67 -8.58 2.80
N LEU A 91 1.90 -9.03 3.80
CA LEU A 91 2.22 -10.21 4.61
C LEU A 91 2.15 -11.47 3.75
N ARG A 92 1.04 -11.67 3.02
CA ARG A 92 0.87 -12.83 2.12
C ARG A 92 1.99 -12.96 1.10
N TRP A 93 2.41 -11.83 0.51
CA TRP A 93 3.55 -11.82 -0.42
C TRP A 93 4.86 -12.25 0.23
N ARG A 94 5.08 -11.86 1.48
CA ARG A 94 6.27 -12.26 2.23
C ARG A 94 6.20 -13.74 2.64
N GLU A 95 5.03 -14.24 3.01
CA GLU A 95 4.80 -15.64 3.38
C GLU A 95 4.96 -16.60 2.19
N ALA A 96 4.57 -16.17 0.99
CA ALA A 96 4.71 -16.95 -0.24
C ALA A 96 6.16 -17.05 -0.76
N ASP A 97 7.13 -16.47 -0.05
CA ASP A 97 8.57 -16.47 -0.34
C ASP A 97 8.93 -15.99 -1.77
N HIS A 98 8.17 -15.04 -2.30
CA HIS A 98 8.38 -14.46 -3.64
C HIS A 98 9.56 -13.47 -3.74
N GLY A 99 10.58 -13.60 -2.89
CA GLY A 99 11.75 -12.69 -2.90
C GLY A 99 11.35 -11.20 -2.80
N PRO A 100 12.19 -10.26 -3.29
CA PRO A 100 11.85 -8.85 -3.33
C PRO A 100 10.85 -8.57 -4.46
N TYR A 101 9.57 -8.87 -4.26
CA TYR A 101 8.43 -8.42 -5.08
C TYR A 101 8.60 -8.54 -6.61
N THR A 102 9.34 -9.54 -7.10
CA THR A 102 9.69 -9.67 -8.52
C THR A 102 8.61 -10.36 -9.37
N GLY A 103 7.45 -10.68 -8.78
CA GLY A 103 6.31 -11.33 -9.44
C GLY A 103 4.95 -10.70 -9.11
N ILE A 104 4.90 -9.37 -8.91
CA ILE A 104 3.65 -8.67 -8.60
C ILE A 104 2.69 -8.75 -9.80
N HIS A 105 1.78 -9.71 -9.76
CA HIS A 105 0.55 -9.71 -10.55
C HIS A 105 -0.55 -9.06 -9.71
N ALA A 106 -0.47 -7.74 -9.53
CA ALA A 106 -1.46 -6.98 -8.78
C ALA A 106 -1.87 -5.73 -9.55
N ASN A 107 -3.10 -5.28 -9.33
CA ASN A 107 -3.60 -4.04 -9.91
C ASN A 107 -2.90 -2.83 -9.26
N LEU A 108 -3.00 -1.65 -9.89
CA LEU A 108 -2.36 -0.43 -9.40
C LEU A 108 -2.74 -0.12 -7.94
N ILE A 109 -4.02 -0.25 -7.62
CA ILE A 109 -4.57 0.10 -6.31
C ILE A 109 -4.00 -0.79 -5.21
N GLU A 110 -3.91 -2.10 -5.44
CA GLU A 110 -3.28 -3.06 -4.53
C GLU A 110 -1.82 -2.69 -4.27
N VAL A 111 -1.06 -2.36 -5.33
CA VAL A 111 0.36 -1.97 -5.19
C VAL A 111 0.50 -0.68 -4.38
N VAL A 112 -0.37 0.30 -4.61
CA VAL A 112 -0.39 1.56 -3.85
C VAL A 112 -0.77 1.31 -2.39
N GLN A 113 -1.75 0.46 -2.12
CA GLN A 113 -2.17 0.10 -0.76
C GLN A 113 -1.05 -0.61 -0.01
N VAL A 114 -0.33 -1.54 -0.65
CA VAL A 114 0.86 -2.19 -0.06
C VAL A 114 1.95 -1.16 0.19
N TYR A 115 2.23 -0.28 -0.77
CA TYR A 115 3.21 0.80 -0.59
C TYR A 115 2.88 1.67 0.62
N GLN A 116 1.61 2.07 0.74
CA GLN A 116 1.10 2.87 1.86
C GLN A 116 1.31 2.14 3.19
N ALA A 117 0.93 0.87 3.26
CA ALA A 117 1.01 0.07 4.48
C ALA A 117 2.45 -0.10 4.95
N LEU A 118 3.35 -0.45 4.03
CA LEU A 118 4.78 -0.62 4.31
C LEU A 118 5.46 0.70 4.69
N SER A 119 5.08 1.81 4.04
CA SER A 119 5.59 3.15 4.37
C SER A 119 5.18 3.56 5.78
N PHE A 120 3.91 3.33 6.15
CA PHE A 120 3.41 3.60 7.50
C PHE A 120 4.17 2.79 8.57
N LEU A 121 4.52 1.54 8.26
CA LEU A 121 5.22 0.63 9.16
C LEU A 121 6.76 0.73 9.05
N GLY A 122 7.27 1.87 8.57
CA GLY A 122 8.66 2.28 8.74
C GLY A 122 9.61 1.92 7.60
N ASN A 123 9.09 1.43 6.47
CA ASN A 123 9.92 1.23 5.30
C ASN A 123 10.31 2.58 4.66
N LYS A 124 11.54 2.64 4.14
CA LYS A 124 12.08 3.83 3.48
C LYS A 124 11.89 3.72 1.96
N PRO A 125 11.65 4.83 1.24
CA PRO A 125 11.46 4.82 -0.22
C PRO A 125 12.63 4.16 -0.98
N SER A 126 13.86 4.38 -0.51
CA SER A 126 15.07 3.76 -1.06
C SER A 126 15.32 2.31 -0.61
N GLY A 127 14.42 1.74 0.20
CA GLY A 127 14.53 0.40 0.76
C GLY A 127 14.19 -0.70 -0.24
N GLN A 128 14.58 -1.93 0.10
CA GLN A 128 14.39 -3.11 -0.75
C GLN A 128 12.92 -3.40 -1.08
N PHE A 129 12.00 -3.04 -0.18
CA PHE A 129 10.56 -3.31 -0.33
C PHE A 129 9.83 -2.22 -1.11
N LEU A 130 10.06 -0.93 -0.81
CA LEU A 130 9.32 0.18 -1.41
C LEU A 130 9.82 0.57 -2.80
N ARG A 131 11.12 0.43 -3.09
CA ARG A 131 11.69 0.86 -4.37
C ARG A 131 11.11 0.12 -5.59
N PRO A 132 10.92 -1.22 -5.56
CA PRO A 132 10.24 -1.93 -6.65
C PRO A 132 8.79 -1.47 -6.83
N LEU A 133 8.05 -1.31 -5.72
CA LEU A 133 6.65 -0.85 -5.74
C LEU A 133 6.52 0.55 -6.35
N GLU A 134 7.37 1.49 -5.94
CA GLU A 134 7.39 2.84 -6.50
C GLU A 134 7.63 2.83 -8.02
N ARG A 135 8.50 1.95 -8.52
CA ARG A 135 8.73 1.79 -9.96
C ARG A 135 7.46 1.31 -10.68
N VAL A 136 6.77 0.32 -10.11
CA VAL A 136 5.52 -0.21 -10.67
C VAL A 136 4.43 0.86 -10.67
N ILE A 137 4.26 1.57 -9.55
CA ILE A 137 3.27 2.66 -9.44
C ILE A 137 3.55 3.74 -10.48
N ARG A 138 4.80 4.23 -10.57
CA ARG A 138 5.15 5.25 -11.57
C ARG A 138 4.95 4.77 -13.00
N GLY A 139 5.33 3.54 -13.31
CA GLY A 139 5.12 2.96 -14.64
C GLY A 139 3.64 2.77 -14.99
N ALA A 140 2.78 2.53 -14.01
CA ALA A 140 1.33 2.49 -14.23
C ALA A 140 0.78 3.90 -14.50
N PHE A 141 1.20 4.90 -13.73
CA PHE A 141 0.77 6.30 -13.91
C PHE A 141 1.16 6.88 -15.28
N GLU A 142 2.21 6.36 -15.92
CA GLU A 142 2.60 6.78 -17.28
C GLU A 142 1.59 6.33 -18.36
N LYS A 143 0.90 5.21 -18.13
CA LYS A 143 -0.05 4.59 -19.08
C LYS A 143 -1.42 5.30 -19.15
N GLY A 144 -1.69 6.21 -18.22
CA GLY A 144 -3.01 6.80 -18.02
C GLY A 144 -3.81 6.07 -16.95
N PHE A 145 -5.00 6.57 -16.65
CA PHE A 145 -5.88 6.02 -15.62
C PHE A 145 -7.25 5.74 -16.17
N LEU A 146 -7.84 4.65 -15.71
CA LEU A 146 -9.28 4.45 -15.78
C LEU A 146 -9.97 5.26 -14.67
N LEU A 147 -11.24 5.63 -14.88
CA LEU A 147 -12.03 6.32 -13.85
C LEU A 147 -12.06 5.55 -12.53
N GLU A 148 -12.29 4.24 -12.59
CA GLU A 148 -12.34 3.37 -11.41
C GLU A 148 -11.04 3.40 -10.60
N GLU A 149 -9.89 3.51 -11.27
CA GLU A 149 -8.59 3.62 -10.61
C GLU A 149 -8.40 4.98 -9.94
N CYS A 150 -8.89 6.06 -10.58
CA CYS A 150 -8.88 7.40 -9.99
C CYS A 150 -9.76 7.49 -8.75
N GLU A 151 -10.97 6.93 -8.78
CA GLU A 151 -11.88 6.87 -7.64
C GLU A 151 -11.27 6.07 -6.49
N ALA A 152 -10.79 4.87 -6.78
CA ALA A 152 -10.17 4.01 -5.78
C ALA A 152 -8.91 4.64 -5.16
N LEU A 153 -8.10 5.34 -5.95
CA LEU A 153 -6.93 6.04 -5.45
C LEU A 153 -7.34 7.27 -4.60
N TRP A 154 -8.38 8.00 -5.02
CA TRP A 154 -8.91 9.16 -4.29
C TRP A 154 -9.49 8.77 -2.93
N ASP A 155 -10.11 7.60 -2.81
CA ASP A 155 -10.63 7.09 -1.53
C ASP A 155 -9.51 6.88 -0.50
N LEU A 156 -8.28 6.59 -0.95
CA LEU A 156 -7.12 6.42 -0.09
C LEU A 156 -6.50 7.74 0.39
N ARG A 157 -6.97 8.91 -0.08
CA ARG A 157 -6.34 10.22 0.19
C ARG A 157 -6.18 10.59 1.67
N HIS A 158 -7.00 10.02 2.53
CA HIS A 158 -6.99 10.28 3.97
C HIS A 158 -5.85 9.53 4.69
N LEU A 159 -5.28 8.50 4.06
CA LEU A 159 -4.20 7.71 4.64
C LEU A 159 -2.87 8.47 4.57
N ARG A 160 -2.03 8.30 5.60
CA ARG A 160 -0.66 8.84 5.59
C ARG A 160 0.16 8.24 4.46
N TYR A 161 1.11 9.01 3.94
CA TYR A 161 2.01 8.63 2.83
C TYR A 161 1.33 8.51 1.45
N MET A 162 0.05 8.89 1.33
CA MET A 162 -0.65 8.91 0.04
C MET A 162 -0.51 10.24 -0.72
N GLU A 163 -0.17 11.34 -0.04
CA GLU A 163 -0.16 12.69 -0.63
C GLU A 163 0.61 12.78 -1.93
N ASN A 164 1.80 12.17 -2.00
CA ASN A 164 2.62 12.17 -3.22
C ASN A 164 1.92 11.49 -4.41
N TRP A 165 1.18 10.42 -4.16
CA TRP A 165 0.47 9.65 -5.18
C TRP A 165 -0.80 10.37 -5.63
N ILE A 166 -1.54 10.96 -4.68
CA ILE A 166 -2.69 11.82 -4.99
C ILE A 166 -2.26 13.03 -5.82
N ASP A 167 -1.17 13.71 -5.42
CA ASP A 167 -0.63 14.85 -6.17
C ASP A 167 -0.19 14.45 -7.57
N LEU A 168 0.41 13.26 -7.73
CA LEU A 168 0.82 12.75 -9.03
C LEU A 168 -0.39 12.42 -9.92
N MET A 169 -1.44 11.82 -9.36
CA MET A 169 -2.70 11.54 -10.05
C MET A 169 -3.34 12.85 -10.54
N VAL A 170 -3.51 13.83 -9.64
CA VAL A 170 -4.12 15.13 -9.97
C VAL A 170 -3.32 15.89 -11.04
N ARG A 171 -1.98 15.82 -10.99
CA ARG A 171 -1.11 16.39 -12.04
C ARG A 171 -1.32 15.70 -13.37
N ARG A 172 -1.42 14.38 -13.39
CA ARG A 172 -1.63 13.65 -14.63
C ARG A 172 -3.00 13.98 -15.24
N LEU A 173 -4.05 14.01 -14.43
CA LEU A 173 -5.39 14.42 -14.87
C LEU A 173 -5.42 15.85 -15.44
N ALA A 174 -4.61 16.77 -14.90
CA ALA A 174 -4.46 18.11 -15.47
C ALA A 174 -3.75 18.09 -16.84
N THR A 175 -2.70 17.30 -16.99
CA THR A 175 -2.00 17.11 -18.27
C THR A 175 -2.89 16.47 -19.34
N ASP A 176 -3.66 15.45 -18.95
CA ASP A 176 -4.55 14.74 -19.88
C ASP A 176 -5.66 15.69 -20.37
N PHE A 177 -6.17 16.59 -19.50
CA PHE A 177 -7.09 17.67 -19.90
C PHE A 177 -6.46 18.63 -20.92
N GLU A 178 -5.24 19.10 -20.69
CA GLU A 178 -4.55 20.01 -21.63
C GLU A 178 -4.34 19.34 -22.99
N THR A 179 -4.00 18.04 -22.99
CA THR A 179 -3.85 17.24 -24.21
C THR A 179 -5.17 17.13 -24.97
N MET A 180 -6.26 16.80 -24.26
CA MET A 180 -7.61 16.74 -24.83
C MET A 180 -8.03 18.09 -25.45
N VAL A 181 -7.79 19.20 -24.75
CA VAL A 181 -8.11 20.55 -25.26
C VAL A 181 -7.28 20.88 -26.50
N ALA A 182 -5.99 20.55 -26.50
CA ALA A 182 -5.11 20.78 -27.65
C ALA A 182 -5.55 19.96 -28.88
N ASP A 183 -5.88 18.69 -28.70
CA ASP A 183 -6.37 17.80 -29.76
C ASP A 183 -7.71 18.28 -30.36
N GLY A 184 -8.55 18.94 -29.56
CA GLY A 184 -9.85 19.49 -29.96
C GLY A 184 -9.85 20.87 -30.63
N THR A 185 -8.69 21.47 -30.92
CA THR A 185 -8.60 22.88 -31.36
C THR A 185 -9.11 23.20 -32.78
N SER A 186 -9.61 22.23 -33.55
CA SER A 186 -10.41 22.52 -34.74
C SER A 186 -11.73 21.73 -34.76
N GLU A 187 -12.79 22.38 -34.27
CA GLU A 187 -14.16 21.86 -34.07
C GLU A 187 -14.65 20.98 -35.24
N PHE A 188 -14.50 21.45 -36.48
CA PHE A 188 -15.03 20.78 -37.68
C PHE A 188 -14.25 19.52 -38.11
N VAL A 189 -12.93 19.47 -37.84
CA VAL A 189 -12.10 18.28 -38.14
C VAL A 189 -12.19 17.26 -37.02
N PHE A 190 -12.57 17.72 -35.82
CA PHE A 190 -12.63 16.91 -34.62
C PHE A 190 -13.90 16.05 -34.57
N GLU A 191 -15.08 16.61 -34.87
CA GLU A 191 -16.34 15.85 -34.93
C GLU A 191 -16.30 14.75 -35.99
N GLY A 192 -15.84 15.08 -37.21
CA GLY A 192 -15.70 14.10 -38.29
C GLY A 192 -14.64 13.01 -38.03
N ARG A 193 -13.66 13.27 -37.15
CA ARG A 193 -12.69 12.25 -36.69
C ARG A 193 -13.29 11.35 -35.62
N LEU A 194 -14.08 11.89 -34.70
CA LEU A 194 -14.74 11.11 -33.65
C LEU A 194 -15.80 10.16 -34.23
N GLU A 195 -16.52 10.59 -35.27
CA GLU A 195 -17.50 9.74 -35.96
C GLU A 195 -16.84 8.61 -36.78
N ALA A 196 -15.59 8.81 -37.22
CA ALA A 196 -14.85 7.86 -38.03
C ALA A 196 -13.99 6.88 -37.21
N ASP A 197 -13.72 7.18 -35.94
CA ASP A 197 -12.79 6.44 -35.07
C ASP A 197 -13.44 6.09 -33.72
N GLU A 198 -13.89 4.84 -33.59
CA GLU A 198 -14.53 4.32 -32.38
C GLU A 198 -13.59 4.32 -31.16
N GLU A 199 -12.29 4.09 -31.37
CA GLU A 199 -11.30 4.05 -30.28
C GLU A 199 -11.06 5.45 -29.71
N LEU A 200 -10.96 6.43 -30.60
CA LEU A 200 -10.87 7.84 -30.20
C LEU A 200 -12.14 8.29 -29.45
N SER A 201 -13.32 7.93 -29.96
CA SER A 201 -14.61 8.25 -29.33
C SER A 201 -14.72 7.68 -27.90
N ALA A 202 -14.36 6.40 -27.73
CA ALA A 202 -14.35 5.74 -26.42
C ALA A 202 -13.42 6.45 -25.41
N LYS A 203 -12.22 6.83 -25.86
CA LYS A 203 -11.24 7.55 -25.04
C LYS A 203 -11.74 8.94 -24.61
N TYR A 204 -12.42 9.66 -25.49
CA TYR A 204 -13.02 10.95 -25.15
C TYR A 204 -14.20 10.81 -24.17
N ALA A 205 -15.04 9.79 -24.33
CA ALA A 205 -16.11 9.49 -23.38
C ALA A 205 -15.56 9.19 -21.97
N GLU A 206 -14.44 8.47 -21.89
CA GLU A 206 -13.74 8.22 -20.64
C GLU A 206 -13.23 9.52 -19.99
N TYR A 207 -12.56 10.38 -20.76
CA TYR A 207 -12.11 11.68 -20.25
C TYR A 207 -13.26 12.54 -19.73
N LEU A 208 -14.37 12.62 -20.46
CA LEU A 208 -15.56 13.37 -20.02
C LEU A 208 -16.14 12.81 -18.72
N SER A 209 -16.13 11.49 -18.56
CA SER A 209 -16.58 10.82 -17.33
C SER A 209 -15.70 11.20 -16.14
N ILE A 210 -14.37 11.20 -16.33
CA ILE A 210 -13.40 11.63 -15.32
C ILE A 210 -13.58 13.12 -14.96
N PHE A 211 -13.79 14.00 -15.93
CA PHE A 211 -14.00 15.43 -15.64
C PHE A 211 -15.32 15.70 -14.93
N SER A 212 -16.38 14.99 -15.30
CA SER A 212 -17.67 15.04 -14.59
C SER A 212 -17.49 14.65 -13.12
N TRP A 213 -16.73 13.58 -12.86
CA TRP A 213 -16.41 13.14 -11.51
C TRP A 213 -15.58 14.18 -10.73
N ILE A 214 -14.52 14.74 -11.34
CA ILE A 214 -13.71 15.82 -10.72
C ILE A 214 -14.60 17.01 -10.36
N ASP A 215 -15.57 17.36 -11.22
CA ASP A 215 -16.44 18.51 -10.98
C ASP A 215 -17.44 18.29 -9.84
N ALA A 216 -17.79 17.04 -9.55
CA ALA A 216 -18.69 16.66 -8.45
C ALA A 216 -18.00 16.72 -7.08
N ASP A 217 -16.71 16.39 -6.96
CA ASP A 217 -15.95 16.46 -5.71
C ASP A 217 -15.28 17.83 -5.51
N LYS A 218 -15.72 18.58 -4.48
CA LYS A 218 -15.23 19.94 -4.20
C LYS A 218 -13.74 20.00 -3.86
N GLU A 219 -13.22 19.02 -3.13
CA GLU A 219 -11.81 19.00 -2.72
C GLU A 219 -10.92 18.69 -3.93
N LEU A 220 -11.28 17.65 -4.69
CA LEU A 220 -10.58 17.25 -5.89
C LEU A 220 -10.55 18.38 -6.92
N LYS A 221 -11.71 19.01 -7.19
CA LYS A 221 -11.84 20.15 -8.09
C LYS A 221 -10.92 21.30 -7.70
N LEU A 222 -10.82 21.61 -6.39
CA LEU A 222 -9.95 22.67 -5.90
C LEU A 222 -8.48 22.32 -6.12
N ARG A 223 -8.06 21.10 -5.76
CA ARG A 223 -6.68 20.63 -5.96
C ARG A 223 -6.30 20.63 -7.44
N TRP A 224 -7.17 20.11 -8.29
CA TRP A 224 -6.98 20.07 -9.75
C TRP A 224 -6.83 21.48 -10.35
N LYS A 225 -7.71 22.43 -10.01
CA LYS A 225 -7.58 23.83 -10.44
C LYS A 225 -6.28 24.49 -9.97
N CYS A 226 -5.84 24.19 -8.74
CA CYS A 226 -4.57 24.69 -8.22
C CYS A 226 -3.37 24.11 -9.00
N VAL A 227 -3.45 22.85 -9.43
CA VAL A 227 -2.43 22.23 -10.27
C VAL A 227 -2.41 22.83 -11.67
N GLN A 228 -3.56 22.98 -12.33
CA GLN A 228 -3.66 23.64 -13.64
C GLN A 228 -3.07 25.06 -13.62
N LYS A 229 -3.39 25.86 -12.60
CA LYS A 229 -2.80 27.21 -12.43
C LYS A 229 -1.27 27.16 -12.29
N ARG A 230 -0.74 26.19 -11.54
CA ARG A 230 0.71 26.01 -11.39
C ARG A 230 1.36 25.60 -12.70
N MET A 231 0.78 24.66 -13.43
CA MET A 231 1.25 24.22 -14.75
C MET A 231 1.29 25.38 -15.75
N ALA A 232 0.22 26.18 -15.84
CA ALA A 232 0.20 27.36 -16.70
C ALA A 232 1.24 28.42 -16.32
N MET A 233 1.57 28.56 -15.03
CA MET A 233 2.66 29.45 -14.59
C MET A 233 4.04 28.90 -14.93
N ASP A 234 4.23 27.59 -14.74
CA ASP A 234 5.48 26.90 -15.05
C ASP A 234 5.77 26.89 -16.55
N GLU A 235 4.75 26.73 -17.40
CA GLU A 235 4.87 26.85 -18.86
C GLU A 235 5.32 28.27 -19.27
N LYS A 236 4.68 29.31 -18.71
CA LYS A 236 5.09 30.72 -18.92
C LYS A 236 6.52 30.98 -18.42
N ARG A 237 6.96 30.28 -17.37
CA ARG A 237 8.33 30.39 -16.85
C ARG A 237 9.32 29.68 -17.77
N ALA A 238 9.00 28.47 -18.21
CA ALA A 238 9.80 27.70 -19.15
C ALA A 238 10.00 28.46 -20.47
N GLY A 239 8.93 29.06 -21.02
CA GLY A 239 9.02 29.89 -22.22
C GLY A 239 9.95 31.11 -22.06
N ARG A 240 9.93 31.76 -20.89
CA ARG A 240 10.86 32.86 -20.57
C ARG A 240 12.32 32.39 -20.51
N ILE A 241 12.57 31.25 -19.86
CA ILE A 241 13.92 30.66 -19.75
C ILE A 241 14.42 30.26 -21.14
N ALA A 242 13.60 29.59 -21.95
CA ALA A 242 13.95 29.17 -23.30
C ALA A 242 14.29 30.38 -24.19
N LYS A 243 13.50 31.46 -24.13
CA LYS A 243 13.78 32.71 -24.85
C LYS A 243 15.12 33.31 -24.43
N MET A 244 15.38 33.37 -23.12
CA MET A 244 16.65 33.85 -22.58
C MET A 244 17.84 33.00 -23.06
N MET A 245 17.75 31.67 -22.96
CA MET A 245 18.79 30.76 -23.45
C MET A 245 19.06 30.92 -24.95
N ARG A 246 18.02 31.10 -25.77
CA ARG A 246 18.16 31.36 -27.20
C ARG A 246 18.92 32.66 -27.46
N THR A 247 18.59 33.74 -26.74
CA THR A 247 19.29 35.02 -26.88
C THR A 247 20.75 34.94 -26.40
N THR A 248 21.02 34.21 -25.32
CA THR A 248 22.39 33.99 -24.83
C THR A 248 23.21 33.17 -25.83
N ARG A 249 22.63 32.13 -26.41
CA ARG A 249 23.26 31.31 -27.45
C ARG A 249 23.58 32.14 -28.70
N GLN A 250 22.65 32.98 -29.16
CA GLN A 250 22.87 33.88 -30.30
C GLN A 250 24.00 34.89 -30.02
N ARG A 251 24.04 35.48 -28.82
CA ARG A 251 25.14 36.38 -28.43
C ARG A 251 26.48 35.68 -28.32
N ALA A 252 26.50 34.42 -27.87
CA ALA A 252 27.72 33.62 -27.79
C ALA A 252 28.25 33.27 -29.19
N VAL A 253 27.37 32.90 -30.13
CA VAL A 253 27.74 32.65 -31.53
C VAL A 253 28.28 33.93 -32.19
N ALA A 254 27.58 35.06 -32.05
CA ALA A 254 28.02 36.34 -32.59
C ALA A 254 29.40 36.77 -32.03
N ARG A 255 29.67 36.51 -30.75
CA ARG A 255 30.99 36.78 -30.15
C ARG A 255 32.10 35.88 -30.70
N LEU A 256 31.79 34.62 -31.00
CA LEU A 256 32.77 33.73 -31.63
C LEU A 256 33.06 34.16 -33.06
N GLU A 257 32.04 34.53 -33.83
CA GLU A 257 32.20 35.05 -35.19
C GLU A 257 33.10 36.30 -35.22
N THR A 258 32.97 37.21 -34.26
CA THR A 258 33.85 38.40 -34.16
C THR A 258 35.30 38.13 -33.69
N VAL A 259 35.61 36.92 -33.21
CA VAL A 259 36.97 36.53 -32.78
C VAL A 259 37.74 35.81 -33.88
N PHE A 260 37.05 35.33 -34.91
CA PHE A 260 37.63 34.65 -36.08
C PHE A 260 37.75 35.55 -37.32
N GLU A 261 37.39 36.83 -37.21
CA GLU A 261 37.74 37.92 -38.15
C GLU A 261 38.98 38.68 -37.68
#